data_AF-A0A8H6ZAX4-F1
#
_entry.id   AF-A0A8H6ZAX4-F1
#
_cell.length_a   1.000
_cell.length_b   1.000
_cell.length_c   1.000
_cell.angle_alpha   90.00
_cell.angle_beta   90.00
_cell.angle_gamma   90.00
#
_symmetry.space_group_name_H-M   'P 1'
#
loop_
_entity.id
_entity.type
_entity.pdbx_description
1 polymer ?
#
loop_
_entity_poly.entity_id
_entity_poly.type
_entity_poly.pdbx_seq_one_letter_code
_entity_poly.pdbx_strand_id
1 'polypeptide(L)'
;MHTQADRQYLDSLSARQLMEFRNDLLHPKYIETNAMKFLDHEWVDIALLKEYLGHVSAPLDASSARDSKHTPADQEYLDSLSARELMDFRNHLFNPSYIERNAAKFLDHQWINITLLREYLGNASALGVSSDRDLGHVKTEAMAVTVKTEPHAVTIPRVANEVKLRTIAKDFYEILSDSDSDTESDLEVIEALQRTSRSSSAVPIRSESGAGDPDSEFEVIASGVNPLPSDDDHDGQSQDGDDRDDFQLVESDTLWMDDGISFMHIGDFRPTAKVCVERMEYRTGPANIYPIHTVPTGIVVDLSDEKYRLRDRQGELYKLDCIIRNVDNDSWESGGGSGSARVTFAPGEQPIDCRRVRSDCKGSYACEFHDSTLCAGNRFELDPGPTEAIIVAQQDTRRREGNTPEERVAMFMKVIRDAKCPAVDSKGNKCRAHAHIVDGEQKQAKIVNFPCNAIRYIYVPKDTSIRKVLIIHNDTGHNHSMPLLTKMSYGLKATYEECIQANRVLGATVSKVDNAQSTRKMLDGRTPTAYAAPLHNKRIKRDILHAAKVEKYPNGLGIDALLPMFQAEMIKLPETRYIIIIDSIIVLQAHWGLCRTPRIT
;
A
#
# COMPACT_ATOMS: atom_id res chain seq x y z
N MET A 1 -17.67 -6.84 28.35
CA MET A 1 -16.89 -8.08 28.11
C MET A 1 -17.64 -9.24 28.74
N HIS A 2 -17.86 -10.30 27.97
CA HIS A 2 -18.55 -11.51 28.42
C HIS A 2 -17.72 -12.32 29.42
N THR A 3 -18.36 -12.89 30.43
CA THR A 3 -17.74 -13.87 31.33
C THR A 3 -17.46 -15.20 30.59
N GLN A 4 -16.72 -16.11 31.22
CA GLN A 4 -16.52 -17.45 30.65
C GLN A 4 -17.84 -18.23 30.51
N ALA A 5 -18.73 -18.13 31.51
CA ALA A 5 -20.05 -18.74 31.48
C ALA A 5 -20.94 -18.16 30.37
N ASP A 6 -20.82 -16.86 30.13
CA ASP A 6 -21.50 -16.16 29.04
C ASP A 6 -21.05 -16.68 27.67
N ARG A 7 -19.74 -16.87 27.47
CA ARG A 7 -19.21 -17.44 26.22
C ARG A 7 -19.67 -18.88 26.00
N GLN A 8 -19.65 -19.70 27.05
CA GLN A 8 -20.17 -21.08 27.00
C GLN A 8 -21.66 -21.11 26.66
N TYR A 9 -22.45 -20.17 27.18
CA TYR A 9 -23.86 -20.04 26.85
C TYR A 9 -24.05 -19.67 25.36
N LEU A 10 -23.33 -18.68 24.84
CA LEU A 10 -23.41 -18.30 23.43
C LEU A 10 -22.96 -19.41 22.49
N ASP A 11 -21.89 -20.13 22.83
CA ASP A 11 -21.39 -21.29 22.09
C ASP A 11 -22.43 -22.44 22.03
N SER A 12 -23.33 -22.52 23.03
CA SER A 12 -24.35 -23.57 23.09
C SER A 12 -25.61 -23.28 22.26
N LEU A 13 -25.78 -22.04 21.77
CA LEU A 13 -26.93 -21.65 20.96
C LEU A 13 -26.73 -22.06 19.50
N SER A 14 -27.84 -22.36 18.81
CA SER A 14 -27.77 -22.60 17.38
C SER A 14 -27.52 -21.29 16.63
N ALA A 15 -26.86 -21.39 15.48
CA ALA A 15 -26.59 -20.23 14.63
C ALA A 15 -27.89 -19.50 14.24
N ARG A 16 -28.97 -20.24 14.03
CA ARG A 16 -30.29 -19.71 13.73
C ARG A 16 -30.84 -18.82 14.84
N GLN A 17 -30.74 -19.24 16.11
CA GLN A 17 -31.22 -18.45 17.25
C GLN A 17 -30.52 -17.09 17.33
N LEU A 18 -29.20 -17.05 17.09
CA LEU A 18 -28.43 -15.81 17.09
C LEU A 18 -28.76 -14.93 15.88
N MET A 19 -28.97 -15.53 14.70
CA MET A 19 -29.37 -14.79 13.49
C MET A 19 -30.76 -14.17 13.62
N GLU A 20 -31.73 -14.90 14.17
CA GLU A 20 -33.09 -14.39 14.42
C GLU A 20 -33.06 -13.25 15.42
N PHE A 21 -32.39 -13.44 16.56
CA PHE A 21 -32.18 -12.38 17.55
C PHE A 21 -31.57 -11.11 16.95
N ARG A 22 -30.55 -11.26 16.09
CA ARG A 22 -29.92 -10.15 15.38
C ARG A 22 -30.90 -9.42 14.46
N ASN A 23 -31.62 -10.17 13.64
CA ASN A 23 -32.48 -9.63 12.59
C ASN A 23 -33.74 -8.97 13.17
N ASP A 24 -34.22 -9.43 14.33
CA ASP A 24 -35.38 -8.86 15.01
C ASP A 24 -35.03 -7.57 15.77
N LEU A 25 -33.82 -7.47 16.32
CA LEU A 25 -33.39 -6.30 17.07
C LEU A 25 -32.83 -5.18 16.20
N LEU A 26 -32.22 -5.51 15.06
CA LEU A 26 -31.41 -4.57 14.31
C LEU A 26 -31.92 -4.41 12.89
N HIS A 27 -31.96 -3.15 12.43
CA HIS A 27 -32.34 -2.85 11.06
C HIS A 27 -31.34 -3.49 10.07
N PRO A 28 -31.78 -4.15 8.98
CA PRO A 28 -30.89 -4.85 8.03
C PRO A 28 -29.70 -4.02 7.54
N LYS A 29 -29.95 -2.75 7.17
CA LYS A 29 -28.91 -1.79 6.74
C LYS A 29 -27.82 -1.56 7.80
N TYR A 30 -28.18 -1.59 9.09
CA TYR A 30 -27.21 -1.44 10.18
C TYR A 30 -26.35 -2.70 10.33
N ILE A 31 -26.96 -3.88 10.18
CA ILE A 31 -26.28 -5.17 10.22
C ILE A 31 -25.23 -5.23 9.10
N GLU A 32 -25.63 -4.89 7.87
CA GLU A 32 -24.75 -4.90 6.70
C GLU A 32 -23.57 -3.92 6.85
N THR A 33 -23.84 -2.70 7.28
CA THR A 33 -22.80 -1.65 7.48
C THR A 33 -21.81 -2.00 8.59
N ASN A 34 -22.21 -2.85 9.55
CA ASN A 34 -21.40 -3.23 10.70
C ASN A 34 -21.13 -4.74 10.76
N ALA A 35 -21.15 -5.42 9.60
CA ALA A 35 -21.15 -6.88 9.52
C ALA A 35 -20.03 -7.53 10.35
N MET A 36 -18.86 -6.89 10.40
CA MET A 36 -17.71 -7.33 11.21
C MET A 36 -18.02 -7.52 12.69
N LYS A 37 -18.82 -6.63 13.28
CA LYS A 37 -19.21 -6.72 14.70
C LYS A 37 -20.09 -7.94 14.99
N PHE A 38 -20.72 -8.50 13.96
CA PHE A 38 -21.64 -9.63 14.08
C PHE A 38 -20.98 -10.98 13.77
N LEU A 39 -19.69 -10.98 13.45
CA LEU A 39 -18.94 -12.20 13.14
C LEU A 39 -18.38 -12.91 14.37
N ASP A 40 -18.43 -12.23 15.52
CA ASP A 40 -18.08 -12.76 16.84
C ASP A 40 -19.27 -12.64 17.80
N HIS A 41 -19.03 -12.96 19.07
CA HIS A 41 -20.05 -12.94 20.12
C HIS A 41 -20.12 -11.60 20.88
N GLU A 42 -19.28 -10.61 20.57
CA GLU A 42 -19.13 -9.39 21.39
C GLU A 42 -20.29 -8.39 21.23
N TRP A 43 -21.08 -8.50 20.16
CA TRP A 43 -22.23 -7.65 19.93
C TRP A 43 -23.48 -8.03 20.74
N VAL A 44 -23.49 -9.23 21.34
CA VAL A 44 -24.68 -9.81 21.96
C VAL A 44 -24.85 -9.32 23.39
N ASP A 45 -25.91 -8.59 23.71
CA ASP A 45 -26.31 -8.40 25.11
C ASP A 45 -26.98 -9.68 25.62
N ILE A 46 -26.31 -10.40 26.52
CA ILE A 46 -26.75 -11.72 27.01
C ILE A 46 -28.02 -11.63 27.86
N ALA A 47 -28.21 -10.53 28.60
CA ALA A 47 -29.43 -10.36 29.37
C ALA A 47 -30.62 -10.21 28.42
N LEU A 48 -30.46 -9.37 27.39
CA LEU A 48 -31.47 -9.16 26.35
C LEU A 48 -31.74 -10.42 25.53
N LEU A 49 -30.70 -11.19 25.19
CA LEU A 49 -30.84 -12.46 24.46
C LEU A 49 -31.60 -13.51 25.28
N LYS A 50 -31.30 -13.64 26.57
CA LYS A 50 -32.03 -14.57 27.46
C LYS A 50 -33.50 -14.17 27.60
N GLU A 51 -33.78 -12.87 27.68
CA GLU A 51 -35.15 -12.35 27.70
C GLU A 51 -35.88 -12.65 26.38
N TYR A 52 -35.26 -12.33 25.24
CA TYR A 52 -35.80 -12.63 23.91
C TYR A 52 -36.10 -14.12 23.73
N LEU A 53 -35.15 -15.00 24.02
CA LEU A 53 -35.33 -16.45 23.91
C LEU A 53 -36.40 -16.99 24.89
N GLY A 54 -36.60 -16.34 26.04
CA GLY A 54 -37.70 -16.65 26.95
C GLY A 54 -39.08 -16.32 26.35
N HIS A 55 -39.18 -15.27 25.54
CA HIS A 55 -40.42 -14.84 24.89
C HIS A 55 -40.74 -15.61 23.60
N VAL A 56 -39.73 -16.12 22.89
CA VAL A 56 -39.88 -16.84 21.60
C VAL A 56 -40.21 -18.33 21.78
N SER A 57 -40.64 -18.75 22.99
CA SER A 57 -40.97 -20.16 23.34
C SER A 57 -42.14 -20.80 22.55
N ALA A 58 -42.71 -20.13 21.55
CA ALA A 58 -43.71 -20.71 20.66
C ALA A 58 -43.02 -21.35 19.43
N PRO A 59 -43.40 -22.58 19.01
CA PRO A 59 -42.86 -23.19 17.81
C PRO A 59 -43.15 -22.28 16.60
N LEU A 60 -42.08 -21.76 16.00
CA LEU A 60 -42.14 -20.82 14.90
C LEU A 60 -42.70 -21.50 13.64
N ASP A 61 -43.66 -20.84 12.99
CA ASP A 61 -44.23 -21.29 11.72
C ASP A 61 -43.17 -21.30 10.61
N ALA A 62 -43.00 -22.45 9.95
CA ALA A 62 -41.99 -22.70 8.92
C ALA A 62 -42.22 -21.96 7.57
N SER A 63 -43.00 -20.88 7.55
CA SER A 63 -43.56 -20.29 6.33
C SER A 63 -42.75 -19.13 5.74
N SER A 64 -41.60 -18.74 6.32
CA SER A 64 -40.76 -17.63 5.81
C SER A 64 -39.54 -18.07 4.98
N ALA A 65 -39.59 -19.25 4.36
CA ALA A 65 -38.54 -19.73 3.47
C ALA A 65 -38.46 -18.91 2.17
N ARG A 66 -37.69 -17.81 2.21
CA ARG A 66 -37.18 -17.15 1.00
C ARG A 66 -36.09 -18.02 0.37
N ASP A 67 -35.96 -17.91 -0.96
CA ASP A 67 -35.06 -18.64 -1.86
C ASP A 67 -33.70 -19.02 -1.25
N SER A 68 -33.65 -20.17 -0.56
CA SER A 68 -32.41 -20.73 -0.03
C SER A 68 -31.80 -21.67 -1.06
N LYS A 69 -30.48 -21.56 -1.31
CA LYS A 69 -29.73 -22.55 -2.10
C LYS A 69 -29.68 -23.94 -1.45
N HIS A 70 -30.07 -24.06 -0.18
CA HIS A 70 -30.01 -25.29 0.61
C HIS A 70 -31.34 -26.03 0.57
N THR A 71 -31.29 -27.37 0.48
CA THR A 71 -32.50 -28.18 0.61
C THR A 71 -33.07 -28.07 2.04
N PRO A 72 -34.34 -28.39 2.28
CA PRO A 72 -34.90 -28.38 3.64
C PRO A 72 -34.10 -29.25 4.63
N ALA A 73 -33.58 -30.40 4.18
CA ALA A 73 -32.74 -31.27 4.99
C ALA A 73 -31.35 -30.66 5.28
N ASP A 74 -30.82 -29.87 4.35
CA ASP A 74 -29.57 -29.14 4.54
C ASP A 74 -29.76 -27.99 5.53
N GLN A 75 -30.88 -27.28 5.44
CA GLN A 75 -31.21 -26.23 6.39
C GLN A 75 -31.42 -26.79 7.80
N GLU A 76 -32.13 -27.91 7.94
CA GLU A 76 -32.29 -28.61 9.22
C GLU A 76 -30.93 -29.03 9.81
N TYR A 77 -30.01 -29.50 8.96
CA TYR A 77 -28.65 -29.81 9.37
C TYR A 77 -27.88 -28.57 9.85
N LEU A 78 -27.93 -27.46 9.11
CA LEU A 78 -27.26 -26.21 9.52
C LEU A 78 -27.84 -25.65 10.82
N ASP A 79 -29.15 -25.72 10.99
CA ASP A 79 -29.85 -25.27 12.20
C ASP A 79 -29.50 -26.14 13.42
N SER A 80 -29.04 -27.38 13.21
CA SER A 80 -28.59 -28.27 14.28
C SER A 80 -27.16 -28.00 14.76
N LEU A 81 -26.37 -27.21 14.01
CA LEU A 81 -24.98 -26.90 14.35
C LEU A 81 -24.89 -25.68 15.26
N SER A 82 -23.90 -25.70 16.15
CA SER A 82 -23.56 -24.56 16.99
C SER A 82 -22.96 -23.42 16.15
N ALA A 83 -23.14 -22.19 16.61
CA ALA A 83 -22.49 -21.04 15.97
C ALA A 83 -20.96 -21.19 15.93
N ARG A 84 -20.38 -21.81 16.96
CA ARG A 84 -18.95 -22.07 17.05
C ARG A 84 -18.46 -23.02 15.95
N GLU A 85 -19.16 -24.11 15.68
CA GLU A 85 -18.79 -25.04 14.60
C GLU A 85 -18.78 -24.36 13.24
N LEU A 86 -19.77 -23.48 12.97
CA LEU A 86 -19.81 -22.71 11.73
C LEU A 86 -18.72 -21.65 11.66
N MET A 87 -18.37 -21.00 12.78
CA MET A 87 -17.26 -20.04 12.85
C MET A 87 -15.91 -20.72 12.65
N ASP A 88 -15.69 -21.89 13.26
CA ASP A 88 -14.47 -22.67 13.09
C ASP A 88 -14.33 -23.14 11.65
N PHE A 89 -15.43 -23.63 11.04
CA PHE A 89 -15.45 -23.98 9.62
C PHE A 89 -15.16 -22.78 8.71
N ARG A 90 -15.76 -21.61 8.99
CA ARG A 90 -15.48 -20.36 8.27
C ARG A 90 -13.99 -20.00 8.34
N ASN A 91 -13.43 -19.99 9.54
CA ASN A 91 -12.03 -19.63 9.78
C ASN A 91 -11.05 -20.66 9.21
N HIS A 92 -11.50 -21.92 9.03
CA HIS A 92 -10.73 -22.95 8.34
C HIS A 92 -10.68 -22.74 6.82
N LEU A 93 -11.78 -22.28 6.22
CA LEU A 93 -11.87 -22.07 4.77
C LEU A 93 -11.33 -20.72 4.30
N PHE A 94 -11.49 -19.68 5.11
CA PHE A 94 -11.20 -18.31 4.70
C PHE A 94 -10.16 -17.66 5.60
N ASN A 95 -9.20 -16.97 4.98
CA ASN A 95 -8.23 -16.15 5.71
C ASN A 95 -8.96 -15.02 6.48
N PRO A 96 -8.54 -14.67 7.70
CA PRO A 96 -9.10 -13.53 8.46
C PRO A 96 -9.28 -12.25 7.65
N SER A 97 -8.32 -11.85 6.82
CA SER A 97 -8.41 -10.63 6.01
C SER A 97 -9.45 -10.71 4.88
N TYR A 98 -9.80 -11.92 4.44
CA TYR A 98 -10.91 -12.12 3.49
C TYR A 98 -12.26 -12.03 4.22
N ILE A 99 -12.35 -12.64 5.40
CA ILE A 99 -13.53 -12.57 6.27
C ILE A 99 -13.84 -11.11 6.61
N GLU A 100 -12.80 -10.35 6.95
CA GLU A 100 -12.92 -8.93 7.28
C GLU A 100 -13.53 -8.09 6.15
N ARG A 101 -13.01 -8.26 4.94
CA ARG A 101 -13.46 -7.50 3.75
C ARG A 101 -14.83 -7.94 3.26
N ASN A 102 -15.25 -9.16 3.57
CA ASN A 102 -16.49 -9.75 3.06
C ASN A 102 -17.48 -10.10 4.18
N ALA A 103 -17.41 -9.40 5.32
CA ALA A 103 -18.15 -9.77 6.51
C ALA A 103 -19.65 -9.96 6.28
N ALA A 104 -20.26 -9.15 5.40
CA ALA A 104 -21.67 -9.26 5.04
C ALA A 104 -22.04 -10.62 4.44
N LYS A 105 -21.14 -11.25 3.67
CA LYS A 105 -21.35 -12.57 3.05
C LYS A 105 -21.45 -13.70 4.09
N PHE A 106 -20.96 -13.47 5.30
CA PHE A 106 -20.96 -14.45 6.39
C PHE A 106 -22.11 -14.25 7.39
N LEU A 107 -23.02 -13.31 7.11
CA LEU A 107 -24.17 -13.05 7.96
C LEU A 107 -25.32 -14.05 7.76
N ASP A 108 -25.31 -14.80 6.66
CA ASP A 108 -26.27 -15.86 6.34
C ASP A 108 -25.56 -17.20 6.08
N HIS A 109 -26.31 -18.22 5.66
CA HIS A 109 -25.78 -19.56 5.37
C HIS A 109 -25.43 -19.78 3.88
N GLN A 110 -25.58 -18.78 3.00
CA GLN A 110 -25.43 -18.96 1.55
C GLN A 110 -23.97 -19.24 1.13
N TRP A 111 -23.01 -18.85 1.96
CA TRP A 111 -21.58 -19.14 1.74
C TRP A 111 -21.19 -20.59 2.08
N ILE A 112 -22.05 -21.33 2.79
CA ILE A 112 -21.73 -22.66 3.31
C ILE A 112 -21.90 -23.70 2.21
N ASN A 113 -20.85 -24.45 1.90
CA ASN A 113 -20.98 -25.67 1.11
C ASN A 113 -21.24 -26.85 2.06
N ILE A 114 -22.47 -27.38 2.09
CA ILE A 114 -22.89 -28.47 2.99
C ILE A 114 -21.97 -29.69 2.89
N THR A 115 -21.56 -30.07 1.67
CA THR A 115 -20.70 -31.25 1.47
C THR A 115 -19.35 -31.06 2.16
N LEU A 116 -18.72 -29.89 2.00
CA LEU A 116 -17.45 -29.56 2.65
C LEU A 116 -17.60 -29.45 4.17
N LEU A 117 -18.71 -28.91 4.65
CA LEU A 117 -18.98 -28.80 6.09
C LEU A 117 -19.11 -30.18 6.75
N ARG A 118 -19.85 -31.10 6.12
CA ARG A 118 -20.00 -32.48 6.62
C ARG A 118 -18.66 -33.21 6.62
N GLU A 119 -17.83 -33.02 5.59
CA GLU A 119 -16.49 -33.59 5.52
C GLU A 119 -15.57 -33.04 6.63
N TYR A 120 -15.58 -31.71 6.83
CA TYR A 120 -14.83 -31.04 7.89
C TYR A 120 -15.19 -31.57 9.29
N LEU A 121 -16.49 -31.62 9.61
CA LEU A 121 -16.98 -32.09 10.91
C LEU A 121 -16.79 -33.61 11.09
N GLY A 122 -16.88 -34.39 10.00
CA GLY A 122 -16.59 -35.82 10.00
C GLY A 122 -15.12 -36.11 10.31
N ASN A 123 -14.21 -35.35 9.70
CA ASN A 123 -12.76 -35.46 9.94
C ASN A 123 -12.37 -35.01 11.35
N ALA A 124 -12.97 -33.93 11.86
CA ALA A 124 -12.75 -33.47 13.24
C ALA A 124 -13.17 -34.55 14.27
N SER A 125 -14.32 -35.20 14.03
CA SER A 125 -14.83 -36.29 14.87
C SER A 125 -13.92 -37.53 14.82
N ALA A 126 -13.40 -37.86 13.63
CA ALA A 126 -12.52 -39.02 13.44
C ALA A 126 -11.16 -38.86 14.14
N LEU A 127 -10.68 -37.63 14.31
CA LEU A 127 -9.41 -37.32 14.97
C LEU A 127 -9.50 -37.30 16.51
N GLY A 128 -10.67 -37.54 17.09
CA GLY A 128 -10.86 -37.61 18.55
C GLY A 128 -10.47 -36.32 19.28
N VAL A 129 -10.49 -35.19 18.58
CA VAL A 129 -10.14 -33.89 19.16
C VAL A 129 -11.34 -33.39 19.96
N SER A 130 -11.37 -33.72 21.25
CA SER A 130 -12.34 -33.16 22.20
C SER A 130 -12.20 -31.63 22.24
N SER A 131 -13.34 -30.91 22.31
CA SER A 131 -13.51 -29.46 22.13
C SER A 131 -12.87 -28.57 23.20
N ASP A 132 -12.10 -29.13 24.13
CA ASP A 132 -11.53 -28.43 25.29
C ASP A 132 -10.05 -28.03 25.08
N ARG A 133 -9.73 -27.47 23.90
CA ARG A 133 -8.39 -26.97 23.60
C ARG A 133 -8.23 -25.49 23.91
N ASP A 134 -7.45 -25.22 24.95
CA ASP A 134 -6.70 -23.99 25.15
C ASP A 134 -5.67 -23.84 24.00
N LEU A 135 -5.63 -22.67 23.36
CA LEU A 135 -4.93 -22.41 22.10
C LEU A 135 -3.40 -22.38 22.27
N GLY A 136 -2.78 -23.56 22.35
CA GLY A 136 -1.36 -23.77 22.08
C GLY A 136 -1.16 -24.27 20.65
N HIS A 137 -0.33 -23.57 19.86
CA HIS A 137 0.05 -23.92 18.49
C HIS A 137 0.33 -25.42 18.31
N VAL A 138 -0.58 -26.12 17.61
CA VAL A 138 -0.32 -27.45 17.05
C VAL A 138 0.09 -27.27 15.60
N LYS A 139 1.26 -27.82 15.29
CA LYS A 139 1.83 -27.92 13.95
C LYS A 139 0.99 -28.92 13.14
N THR A 140 0.18 -28.43 12.21
CA THR A 140 -0.58 -29.29 11.28
C THR A 140 0.35 -29.77 10.17
N GLU A 141 0.53 -31.09 10.07
CA GLU A 141 1.02 -31.73 8.85
C GLU A 141 -0.09 -31.69 7.79
N ALA A 142 0.27 -31.27 6.58
CA ALA A 142 -0.67 -31.02 5.50
C ALA A 142 -1.29 -32.33 4.98
N MET A 143 -2.62 -32.49 5.14
CA MET A 143 -3.40 -33.36 4.27
C MET A 143 -3.71 -32.61 2.98
N ALA A 144 -3.35 -33.21 1.84
CA ALA A 144 -3.66 -32.70 0.52
C ALA A 144 -5.18 -32.82 0.27
N VAL A 145 -5.90 -31.72 0.48
CA VAL A 145 -7.26 -31.54 -0.03
C VAL A 145 -7.15 -31.05 -1.47
N THR A 146 -7.67 -31.84 -2.40
CA THR A 146 -7.81 -31.46 -3.82
C THR A 146 -8.78 -30.29 -3.93
N VAL A 147 -8.24 -29.11 -4.20
CA VAL A 147 -9.00 -27.92 -4.60
C VAL A 147 -9.75 -28.23 -5.90
N LYS A 148 -11.05 -27.90 -5.94
CA LYS A 148 -11.88 -28.06 -7.15
C LYS A 148 -11.23 -27.37 -8.34
N THR A 149 -10.92 -28.15 -9.37
CA THR A 149 -10.56 -27.66 -10.70
C THR A 149 -11.70 -26.88 -11.32
N GLU A 150 -11.36 -25.72 -11.88
CA GLU A 150 -12.19 -24.85 -12.72
C GLU A 150 -12.77 -25.59 -13.94
N PRO A 151 -13.91 -25.16 -14.50
CA PRO A 151 -14.50 -25.80 -15.67
C PRO A 151 -13.60 -25.68 -16.91
N HIS A 152 -13.50 -26.79 -17.65
CA HIS A 152 -12.58 -27.02 -18.77
C HIS A 152 -12.56 -25.92 -19.84
N ALA A 153 -11.37 -25.34 -20.05
CA ALA A 153 -11.04 -24.62 -21.27
C ALA A 153 -10.88 -25.57 -22.47
N VAL A 154 -11.41 -25.14 -23.61
CA VAL A 154 -11.31 -25.80 -24.92
C VAL A 154 -9.84 -25.90 -25.36
N THR A 155 -9.38 -27.11 -25.66
CA THR A 155 -8.02 -27.39 -26.12
C THR A 155 -7.80 -26.91 -27.56
N ILE A 156 -6.93 -25.93 -27.75
CA ILE A 156 -6.32 -25.59 -29.06
C ILE A 156 -4.95 -26.27 -29.14
N PRO A 157 -4.59 -26.98 -30.23
CA PRO A 157 -3.33 -27.72 -30.30
C PRO A 157 -2.13 -26.77 -30.41
N ARG A 158 -1.21 -26.85 -29.44
CA ARG A 158 0.10 -26.18 -29.49
C ARG A 158 1.11 -27.03 -30.25
N VAL A 159 1.73 -26.41 -31.26
CA VAL A 159 2.88 -26.93 -32.01
C VAL A 159 4.09 -27.00 -31.08
N ALA A 160 4.71 -28.17 -31.01
CA ALA A 160 5.91 -28.43 -30.22
C ALA A 160 7.14 -27.77 -30.84
N ASN A 161 7.85 -26.95 -30.06
CA ASN A 161 9.26 -26.66 -30.29
C ASN A 161 10.01 -26.96 -28.98
N GLU A 162 10.82 -28.01 -29.01
CA GLU A 162 11.71 -28.40 -27.92
C GLU A 162 12.84 -27.38 -27.78
N VAL A 163 12.94 -26.72 -26.62
CA VAL A 163 14.14 -26.01 -26.20
C VAL A 163 14.71 -26.71 -24.96
N LYS A 164 15.92 -27.27 -25.11
CA LYS A 164 16.66 -27.93 -24.03
C LYS A 164 17.13 -26.91 -23.00
N LEU A 165 16.49 -26.91 -21.82
CA LEU A 165 16.97 -26.23 -20.62
C LEU A 165 18.11 -27.03 -19.97
N ARG A 166 19.27 -26.39 -19.81
CA ARG A 166 20.35 -26.86 -18.92
C ARG A 166 20.11 -26.28 -17.53
N THR A 167 19.97 -27.16 -16.55
CA THR A 167 19.89 -26.84 -15.13
C THR A 167 21.27 -26.39 -14.62
N ILE A 168 21.39 -25.17 -14.13
CA ILE A 168 22.47 -24.75 -13.22
C ILE A 168 21.79 -24.07 -12.04
N ALA A 169 21.71 -24.79 -10.92
CA ALA A 169 21.29 -24.22 -9.65
C ALA A 169 22.47 -23.41 -9.07
N LYS A 170 22.23 -22.13 -8.76
CA LYS A 170 23.10 -21.30 -7.92
C LYS A 170 22.22 -20.66 -6.86
N ASP A 171 22.53 -20.94 -5.61
CA ASP A 171 21.91 -20.30 -4.46
C ASP A 171 22.56 -18.93 -4.25
N PHE A 172 21.75 -17.87 -4.20
CA PHE A 172 22.16 -16.49 -3.93
C PHE A 172 21.55 -16.04 -2.58
N TYR A 173 22.34 -15.33 -1.77
CA TYR A 173 21.91 -14.81 -0.46
C TYR A 173 22.06 -13.27 -0.44
N GLU A 174 20.99 -12.55 -0.12
CA GLU A 174 20.94 -11.08 0.00
C GLU A 174 20.71 -10.71 1.48
N ILE A 175 21.51 -9.83 2.11
CA ILE A 175 21.50 -9.61 3.58
C ILE A 175 21.19 -8.14 3.92
N LEU A 176 20.08 -7.85 4.60
CA LEU A 176 19.67 -6.50 5.01
C LEU A 176 19.48 -6.40 6.54
N SER A 177 20.38 -5.68 7.24
CA SER A 177 20.31 -5.49 8.70
C SER A 177 20.29 -4.00 9.08
N ASP A 178 19.19 -3.52 9.67
CA ASP A 178 19.01 -2.14 10.13
C ASP A 178 19.57 -1.92 11.56
N SER A 179 20.86 -2.13 11.76
CA SER A 179 21.54 -1.85 13.04
C SER A 179 22.21 -0.48 12.99
N ASP A 180 21.44 0.59 13.28
CA ASP A 180 22.00 1.90 13.58
C ASP A 180 22.16 2.01 15.12
N SER A 181 23.40 1.98 15.63
CA SER A 181 23.71 2.21 17.03
C SER A 181 23.64 3.70 17.36
N ASP A 182 22.75 4.08 18.29
CA ASP A 182 22.53 5.45 18.75
C ASP A 182 23.70 5.97 19.61
N THR A 183 24.76 6.48 18.95
CA THR A 183 25.71 7.41 19.58
C THR A 183 25.66 8.74 18.84
N GLU A 184 24.66 9.56 19.16
CA GLU A 184 24.68 10.98 18.77
C GLU A 184 25.79 11.67 19.58
N SER A 185 26.95 11.89 18.94
CA SER A 185 27.93 12.86 19.42
C SER A 185 27.68 14.18 18.69
N ASP A 186 27.41 15.25 19.45
CA ASP A 186 27.08 16.60 18.98
C ASP A 186 28.21 17.29 18.15
N LEU A 187 29.27 16.58 17.77
CA LEU A 187 30.47 17.12 17.13
C LEU A 187 30.42 17.13 15.59
N GLU A 188 29.57 16.35 14.93
CA GLU A 188 29.53 16.28 13.45
C GLU A 188 28.84 17.49 12.78
N VAL A 189 28.12 18.33 13.54
CA VAL A 189 27.43 19.52 13.00
C VAL A 189 28.41 20.64 12.66
N ILE A 190 29.61 20.66 13.26
CA ILE A 190 30.59 21.75 13.07
C ILE A 190 31.35 21.62 11.74
N GLU A 191 31.56 20.41 11.22
CA GLU A 191 32.34 20.21 9.99
C GLU A 191 31.54 20.50 8.70
N ALA A 192 30.20 20.44 8.77
CA ALA A 192 29.32 20.78 7.64
C ALA A 192 29.23 22.30 7.38
N LEU A 193 29.41 23.13 8.42
CA LEU A 193 29.32 24.59 8.32
C LEU A 193 30.57 25.26 7.73
N GLN A 194 31.71 24.56 7.65
CA GLN A 194 32.95 25.12 7.10
C GLN A 194 33.08 24.98 5.58
N ARG A 195 32.22 24.17 4.93
CA ARG A 195 32.28 23.95 3.47
C ARG A 195 31.43 24.92 2.64
N THR A 196 30.53 25.70 3.24
CA THR A 196 29.61 26.61 2.52
C THR A 196 30.15 28.02 2.28
N SER A 197 31.37 28.35 2.73
CA SER A 197 31.86 29.74 2.70
C SER A 197 32.88 30.08 1.61
N ARG A 198 33.09 29.24 0.59
CA ARG A 198 33.98 29.58 -0.54
C ARG A 198 33.47 29.03 -1.87
N SER A 199 32.76 29.86 -2.64
CA SER A 199 32.77 29.89 -4.12
C SER A 199 31.57 30.70 -4.65
N SER A 200 31.68 32.03 -4.64
CA SER A 200 30.93 32.88 -5.57
C SER A 200 31.85 33.16 -6.77
N SER A 201 31.66 32.44 -7.87
CA SER A 201 32.16 32.86 -9.17
C SER A 201 31.05 32.66 -10.19
N ALA A 202 30.68 33.78 -10.81
CA ALA A 202 29.62 33.89 -11.79
C ALA A 202 29.82 32.94 -12.98
N VAL A 203 28.73 32.28 -13.39
CA VAL A 203 28.63 31.53 -14.65
C VAL A 203 27.64 32.28 -15.54
N PRO A 204 27.95 32.53 -16.83
CA PRO A 204 27.13 33.36 -17.69
C PRO A 204 25.89 32.61 -18.18
N ILE A 205 24.78 33.35 -18.25
CA ILE A 205 23.51 32.94 -18.84
C ILE A 205 23.74 32.68 -20.33
N ARG A 206 23.59 31.42 -20.75
CA ARG A 206 23.58 31.01 -22.15
C ARG A 206 22.12 30.76 -22.56
N SER A 207 21.63 31.58 -23.46
CA SER A 207 20.34 31.47 -24.14
C SER A 207 20.34 30.23 -25.03
N GLU A 208 19.47 29.27 -24.73
CA GLU A 208 19.20 28.13 -25.62
C GLU A 208 18.00 28.44 -26.50
N SER A 209 18.32 28.57 -27.78
CA SER A 209 17.43 28.58 -28.93
C SER A 209 16.65 27.27 -29.04
N GLY A 210 15.35 27.39 -29.32
CA GLY A 210 14.45 26.27 -29.55
C GLY A 210 14.91 25.34 -30.66
N ALA A 211 14.83 24.04 -30.38
CA ALA A 211 14.74 22.99 -31.37
C ALA A 211 13.33 22.39 -31.22
N GLY A 212 12.60 22.37 -32.34
CA GLY A 212 11.26 21.80 -32.41
C GLY A 212 11.29 20.30 -32.15
N ASP A 213 10.32 19.86 -31.36
CA ASP A 213 10.01 18.46 -31.10
C ASP A 213 9.41 17.87 -32.40
N PRO A 214 9.99 16.82 -33.00
CA PRO A 214 9.36 16.13 -34.11
C PRO A 214 8.20 15.28 -33.57
N ASP A 215 7.01 15.48 -34.14
CA ASP A 215 5.81 14.72 -33.89
C ASP A 215 6.09 13.21 -33.82
N SER A 216 6.04 12.63 -32.61
CA SER A 216 6.04 11.18 -32.43
C SER A 216 4.63 10.66 -32.71
N GLU A 217 4.33 10.44 -33.98
CA GLU A 217 3.25 9.55 -34.40
C GLU A 217 3.61 8.13 -33.95
N PHE A 218 2.94 7.64 -32.91
CA PHE A 218 2.94 6.23 -32.58
C PHE A 218 1.60 5.65 -33.03
N GLU A 219 1.65 4.84 -34.08
CA GLU A 219 0.57 3.93 -34.46
C GLU A 219 0.34 2.95 -33.33
N VAL A 220 -0.86 2.97 -32.76
CA VAL A 220 -1.39 1.86 -31.98
C VAL A 220 -1.58 0.71 -32.97
N ILE A 221 -0.91 -0.42 -32.73
CA ILE A 221 -1.06 -1.64 -33.54
C ILE A 221 -2.47 -2.19 -33.29
N ALA A 222 -3.44 -1.71 -34.07
CA ALA A 222 -4.73 -2.35 -34.22
C ALA A 222 -4.51 -3.62 -35.07
N SER A 223 -4.41 -4.77 -34.40
CA SER A 223 -4.42 -6.06 -35.08
C SER A 223 -5.85 -6.35 -35.54
N GLY A 224 -6.09 -6.33 -36.86
CA GLY A 224 -7.33 -6.83 -37.47
C GLY A 224 -8.09 -5.78 -38.30
N VAL A 225 -7.68 -5.61 -39.55
CA VAL A 225 -8.43 -4.85 -40.56
C VAL A 225 -9.64 -5.70 -40.99
N ASN A 226 -10.84 -5.34 -40.55
CA ASN A 226 -12.07 -5.73 -41.23
C ASN A 226 -12.28 -4.82 -42.45
N PRO A 227 -12.62 -5.36 -43.63
CA PRO A 227 -12.87 -4.54 -44.82
C PRO A 227 -14.12 -3.67 -44.63
N LEU A 228 -13.98 -2.39 -44.95
CA LEU A 228 -15.06 -1.41 -45.06
C LEU A 228 -16.15 -1.92 -46.01
N PRO A 229 -17.44 -1.92 -45.63
CA PRO A 229 -18.52 -2.04 -46.58
C PRO A 229 -18.72 -0.71 -47.32
N SER A 230 -18.95 -0.84 -48.62
CA SER A 230 -19.30 0.21 -49.57
C SER A 230 -20.58 0.95 -49.18
N ASP A 231 -20.57 2.26 -49.44
CA ASP A 231 -21.70 3.18 -49.30
C ASP A 231 -22.85 2.76 -50.23
N ASP A 232 -23.86 2.09 -49.68
CA ASP A 232 -25.18 1.92 -50.30
C ASP A 232 -26.22 2.74 -49.53
N ASP A 233 -26.73 3.77 -50.21
CA ASP A 233 -27.79 4.67 -49.75
C ASP A 233 -29.11 3.90 -49.53
N HIS A 234 -29.41 3.58 -48.28
CA HIS A 234 -30.74 3.14 -47.86
C HIS A 234 -31.32 4.09 -46.81
N ASP A 235 -32.33 4.85 -47.26
CA ASP A 235 -33.30 5.59 -46.45
C ASP A 235 -34.11 4.62 -45.57
N GLY A 236 -33.48 4.14 -44.51
CA GLY A 236 -34.06 3.26 -43.50
C GLY A 236 -34.67 4.08 -42.37
N GLN A 237 -35.98 3.92 -42.20
CA GLN A 237 -36.80 4.50 -41.13
C GLN A 237 -36.12 4.32 -39.76
N SER A 238 -35.96 5.44 -39.04
CA SER A 238 -35.50 5.49 -37.65
C SER A 238 -36.45 4.72 -36.76
N GLN A 239 -36.15 3.45 -36.55
CA GLN A 239 -36.77 2.65 -35.51
C GLN A 239 -36.12 3.09 -34.20
N ASP A 240 -36.79 4.02 -33.50
CA ASP A 240 -36.44 4.51 -32.15
C ASP A 240 -36.62 3.37 -31.12
N GLY A 241 -35.87 2.28 -31.29
CA GLY A 241 -35.64 1.29 -30.25
C GLY A 241 -34.75 1.94 -29.21
N ASP A 242 -35.36 2.46 -28.14
CA ASP A 242 -34.71 2.87 -26.90
C ASP A 242 -34.18 1.62 -26.15
N ASP A 243 -33.42 0.77 -26.87
CA ASP A 243 -32.60 -0.30 -26.33
C ASP A 243 -31.36 0.36 -25.72
N ARG A 244 -31.59 1.18 -24.69
CA ARG A 244 -30.53 1.58 -23.77
C ARG A 244 -30.12 0.29 -23.08
N ASP A 245 -29.12 -0.38 -23.66
CA ASP A 245 -28.39 -1.45 -23.00
C ASP A 245 -28.13 -1.01 -21.56
N ASP A 246 -28.81 -1.67 -20.63
CA ASP A 246 -28.68 -1.42 -19.22
C ASP A 246 -27.20 -1.64 -18.86
N PHE A 247 -26.47 -0.54 -18.66
CA PHE A 247 -25.07 -0.56 -18.29
C PHE A 247 -24.91 -1.30 -16.96
N GLN A 248 -24.64 -2.60 -17.03
CA GLN A 248 -24.45 -3.40 -15.84
C GLN A 248 -23.05 -3.13 -15.28
N LEU A 249 -22.99 -2.31 -14.22
CA LEU A 249 -21.80 -2.26 -13.36
C LEU A 249 -21.72 -3.57 -12.58
N VAL A 250 -20.59 -4.24 -12.69
CA VAL A 250 -20.27 -5.45 -11.93
C VAL A 250 -19.19 -5.11 -10.91
N GLU A 251 -19.15 -5.79 -9.77
CA GLU A 251 -18.03 -5.67 -8.83
C GLU A 251 -16.72 -6.06 -9.53
N SER A 252 -15.66 -5.27 -9.36
CA SER A 252 -14.39 -5.56 -10.02
C SER A 252 -13.76 -6.84 -9.46
N ASP A 253 -13.24 -7.68 -10.34
CA ASP A 253 -12.46 -8.87 -10.01
C ASP A 253 -11.00 -8.55 -9.62
N THR A 254 -10.61 -7.27 -9.71
CA THR A 254 -9.22 -6.87 -9.50
C THR A 254 -8.85 -6.89 -8.03
N LEU A 255 -7.76 -7.60 -7.76
CA LEU A 255 -7.17 -7.70 -6.42
C LEU A 255 -6.39 -6.42 -6.10
N TRP A 256 -7.08 -5.44 -5.53
CA TRP A 256 -6.44 -4.25 -4.99
C TRP A 256 -5.73 -4.55 -3.65
N MET A 257 -4.60 -3.88 -3.40
CA MET A 257 -3.85 -3.98 -2.14
C MET A 257 -4.41 -3.12 -1.00
N ASP A 258 -5.49 -2.39 -1.25
CA ASP A 258 -6.09 -1.44 -0.33
C ASP A 258 -7.63 -1.53 -0.39
N ASP A 259 -8.29 -0.92 0.59
CA ASP A 259 -9.75 -1.06 0.81
C ASP A 259 -10.62 -0.22 -0.14
N GLY A 260 -10.10 0.14 -1.31
CA GLY A 260 -10.84 0.92 -2.29
C GLY A 260 -11.96 0.10 -2.93
N ILE A 261 -13.18 0.64 -2.94
CA ILE A 261 -14.29 0.03 -3.68
C ILE A 261 -14.06 0.27 -5.18
N SER A 262 -14.12 -0.81 -5.95
CA SER A 262 -13.99 -0.81 -7.40
C SER A 262 -15.13 -1.57 -8.07
N PHE A 263 -15.68 -0.95 -9.11
CA PHE A 263 -16.66 -1.56 -10.01
C PHE A 263 -16.08 -1.58 -11.42
N MET A 264 -16.53 -2.50 -12.25
CA MET A 264 -16.10 -2.60 -13.63
C MET A 264 -17.29 -2.65 -14.59
N HIS A 265 -17.05 -2.14 -15.78
CA HIS A 265 -17.89 -2.29 -16.95
C HIS A 265 -17.09 -2.99 -18.03
N ILE A 266 -17.64 -4.07 -18.58
CA ILE A 266 -17.03 -4.87 -19.64
C ILE A 266 -17.69 -4.49 -20.96
N GLY A 267 -16.87 -4.16 -21.97
CA GLY A 267 -17.32 -3.78 -23.29
C GLY A 267 -16.32 -2.89 -24.01
N ASP A 268 -16.46 -2.78 -25.33
CA ASP A 268 -15.61 -1.93 -26.15
C ASP A 268 -15.86 -0.46 -25.86
N PHE A 269 -14.94 0.16 -25.12
CA PHE A 269 -15.02 1.55 -24.74
C PHE A 269 -13.92 2.35 -25.43
N ARG A 270 -14.28 3.52 -25.98
CA ARG A 270 -13.34 4.44 -26.61
C ARG A 270 -13.18 5.68 -25.73
N PRO A 271 -12.33 5.63 -24.67
CA PRO A 271 -12.15 6.76 -23.77
C PRO A 271 -11.62 7.99 -24.51
N THR A 272 -10.85 7.78 -25.58
CA THR A 272 -10.37 8.84 -26.47
C THR A 272 -10.53 8.39 -27.92
N ALA A 273 -10.44 9.31 -28.88
CA ALA A 273 -10.49 8.96 -30.30
C ALA A 273 -9.43 7.93 -30.75
N LYS A 274 -8.29 7.83 -30.04
CA LYS A 274 -7.15 6.98 -30.41
C LYS A 274 -6.99 5.73 -29.54
N VAL A 275 -7.74 5.61 -28.46
CA VAL A 275 -7.59 4.51 -27.49
C VAL A 275 -8.91 3.77 -27.38
N CYS A 276 -8.84 2.46 -27.50
CA CYS A 276 -9.95 1.54 -27.21
C CYS A 276 -9.51 0.68 -26.02
N VAL A 277 -10.41 0.46 -25.08
CA VAL A 277 -10.23 -0.45 -23.95
C VAL A 277 -11.41 -1.41 -23.95
N GLU A 278 -11.18 -2.67 -23.60
CA GLU A 278 -12.24 -3.69 -23.50
C GLU A 278 -12.96 -3.62 -22.15
N ARG A 279 -12.42 -2.82 -21.23
CA ARG A 279 -12.86 -2.75 -19.84
C ARG A 279 -12.63 -1.36 -19.25
N MET A 280 -13.61 -0.89 -18.50
CA MET A 280 -13.53 0.34 -17.71
C MET A 280 -13.76 0.03 -16.24
N GLU A 281 -12.80 0.37 -15.39
CA GLU A 281 -12.88 0.17 -13.94
C GLU A 281 -13.02 1.52 -13.23
N TYR A 282 -13.99 1.62 -12.34
CA TYR A 282 -14.32 2.81 -11.57
C TYR A 282 -13.95 2.59 -10.12
N ARG A 283 -13.14 3.49 -9.57
CA ARG A 283 -12.61 3.37 -8.22
C ARG A 283 -12.76 4.66 -7.44
N THR A 284 -13.16 4.52 -6.18
CA THR A 284 -13.26 5.66 -5.24
C THR A 284 -11.92 5.87 -4.53
N GLY A 285 -11.19 6.91 -4.94
CA GLY A 285 -9.89 7.25 -4.36
C GLY A 285 -8.68 6.60 -5.01
N PRO A 286 -7.48 7.15 -4.77
CA PRO A 286 -6.26 6.64 -5.37
C PRO A 286 -5.92 5.24 -4.84
N ALA A 287 -5.18 4.47 -5.64
CA ALA A 287 -4.65 3.18 -5.25
C ALA A 287 -3.18 3.29 -4.84
N ASN A 288 -2.77 2.47 -3.88
CA ASN A 288 -1.36 2.36 -3.48
C ASN A 288 -0.49 1.80 -4.60
N ILE A 289 -1.04 0.96 -5.47
CA ILE A 289 -0.40 0.44 -6.69
C ILE A 289 -1.52 0.29 -7.74
N TYR A 290 -1.22 0.65 -8.99
CA TYR A 290 -2.15 0.48 -10.11
C TYR A 290 -1.74 -0.75 -10.93
N PRO A 291 -2.56 -1.81 -10.98
CA PRO A 291 -2.22 -2.98 -11.77
C PRO A 291 -2.14 -2.66 -13.26
N ILE A 292 -1.18 -3.29 -13.94
CA ILE A 292 -1.21 -3.39 -15.40
C ILE A 292 -2.01 -4.63 -15.74
N HIS A 293 -3.22 -4.43 -16.25
CA HIS A 293 -4.11 -5.50 -16.63
C HIS A 293 -3.59 -6.23 -17.87
N THR A 294 -3.89 -7.53 -17.94
CA THR A 294 -3.64 -8.35 -19.13
C THR A 294 -4.56 -7.97 -20.30
N VAL A 295 -5.74 -7.44 -19.97
CA VAL A 295 -6.75 -6.93 -20.91
C VAL A 295 -6.68 -5.40 -20.96
N PRO A 296 -6.76 -4.76 -22.15
CA PRO A 296 -6.78 -3.30 -22.26
C PRO A 296 -7.87 -2.68 -21.37
N THR A 297 -7.44 -2.02 -20.30
CA THR A 297 -8.33 -1.52 -19.23
C THR A 297 -8.08 -0.04 -18.96
N GLY A 298 -9.15 0.74 -18.92
CA GLY A 298 -9.13 2.11 -18.41
C GLY A 298 -9.58 2.18 -16.96
N ILE A 299 -8.81 2.84 -16.09
CA ILE A 299 -9.14 2.99 -14.67
C ILE A 299 -9.54 4.43 -14.39
N VAL A 300 -10.81 4.65 -14.09
CA VAL A 300 -11.38 5.93 -13.68
C VAL A 300 -11.31 6.04 -12.16
N VAL A 301 -10.56 7.02 -11.68
CA VAL A 301 -10.40 7.29 -10.24
C VAL A 301 -11.18 8.54 -9.88
N ASP A 302 -12.16 8.39 -9.00
CA ASP A 302 -12.91 9.50 -8.44
C ASP A 302 -12.20 10.07 -7.19
N LEU A 303 -11.82 11.35 -7.27
CA LEU A 303 -11.15 12.13 -6.22
C LEU A 303 -12.04 13.29 -5.75
N SER A 304 -13.36 13.17 -5.90
CA SER A 304 -14.34 14.22 -5.53
C SER A 304 -14.52 14.39 -4.02
N ASP A 305 -14.19 13.36 -3.24
CA ASP A 305 -14.23 13.40 -1.77
C ASP A 305 -13.31 14.53 -1.22
N GLU A 306 -13.81 15.23 -0.20
CA GLU A 306 -13.14 16.34 0.46
C GLU A 306 -11.75 15.94 1.01
N LYS A 307 -11.57 14.70 1.46
CA LYS A 307 -10.27 14.23 1.96
C LYS A 307 -9.16 14.27 0.90
N TYR A 308 -9.50 14.30 -0.38
CA TYR A 308 -8.54 14.40 -1.47
C TYR A 308 -8.30 15.85 -1.92
N ARG A 309 -9.00 16.85 -1.35
CA ARG A 309 -8.78 18.28 -1.64
C ARG A 309 -7.59 18.84 -0.87
N LEU A 310 -6.46 18.14 -1.02
CA LEU A 310 -5.20 18.48 -0.40
C LEU A 310 -4.69 19.80 -0.99
N ARG A 311 -4.21 20.68 -0.11
CA ARG A 311 -3.55 21.94 -0.48
C ARG A 311 -2.06 21.86 -0.18
N ASP A 312 -1.25 22.50 -1.01
CA ASP A 312 0.16 22.67 -0.75
C ASP A 312 0.40 23.74 0.33
N ARG A 313 1.68 24.05 0.59
CA ARG A 313 2.08 25.03 1.61
C ARG A 313 1.68 26.46 1.24
N GLN A 314 1.39 26.72 -0.03
CA GLN A 314 0.92 28.00 -0.55
C GLN A 314 -0.61 28.11 -0.48
N GLY A 315 -1.30 27.04 -0.10
CA GLY A 315 -2.76 26.98 -0.05
C GLY A 315 -3.38 26.57 -1.40
N GLU A 316 -2.58 26.25 -2.41
CA GLU A 316 -3.07 25.85 -3.72
C GLU A 316 -3.45 24.37 -3.74
N LEU A 317 -4.51 24.02 -4.46
CA LEU A 317 -4.94 22.63 -4.56
C LEU A 317 -3.91 21.81 -5.34
N TYR A 318 -3.54 20.64 -4.80
CA TYR A 318 -2.72 19.70 -5.54
C TYR A 318 -3.42 19.26 -6.83
N LYS A 319 -2.64 19.24 -7.93
CA LYS A 319 -3.09 18.67 -9.21
C LYS A 319 -3.44 17.20 -9.02
N LEU A 320 -4.47 16.71 -9.71
CA LEU A 320 -4.94 15.33 -9.56
C LEU A 320 -3.86 14.29 -9.89
N ASP A 321 -3.07 14.50 -10.94
CA ASP A 321 -1.93 13.63 -11.27
C ASP A 321 -0.85 13.63 -10.17
N CYS A 322 -0.68 14.73 -9.43
CA CYS A 322 0.21 14.75 -8.27
C CYS A 322 -0.32 13.90 -7.12
N ILE A 323 -1.65 13.88 -6.90
CA ILE A 323 -2.28 13.04 -5.86
C ILE A 323 -2.11 11.57 -6.20
N ILE A 324 -2.43 11.17 -7.44
CA ILE A 324 -2.25 9.79 -7.93
C ILE A 324 -0.80 9.35 -7.74
N ARG A 325 0.16 10.11 -8.27
CA ARG A 325 1.60 9.80 -8.15
C ARG A 325 2.11 9.84 -6.73
N ASN A 326 1.46 10.55 -5.80
CA ASN A 326 1.92 10.63 -4.43
C ASN A 326 1.55 9.36 -3.64
N VAL A 327 0.36 8.80 -3.90
CA VAL A 327 -0.12 7.59 -3.24
C VAL A 327 0.45 6.33 -3.89
N ASP A 328 0.60 6.35 -5.20
CA ASP A 328 1.13 5.21 -5.95
C ASP A 328 2.60 4.93 -5.60
N ASN A 329 2.88 3.71 -5.13
CA ASN A 329 4.19 3.26 -4.68
C ASN A 329 5.13 2.92 -5.85
N ASP A 330 4.61 2.75 -7.07
CA ASP A 330 5.45 2.45 -8.21
C ASP A 330 6.39 3.61 -8.60
N SER A 331 7.49 3.22 -9.24
CA SER A 331 8.59 4.13 -9.62
C SER A 331 8.29 4.89 -10.91
N TRP A 332 7.15 5.56 -10.99
CA TRP A 332 6.76 6.35 -12.14
C TRP A 332 7.48 7.69 -12.18
N GLU A 333 8.20 7.97 -13.27
CA GLU A 333 8.66 9.32 -13.57
C GLU A 333 7.75 9.96 -14.62
N SER A 334 7.48 11.23 -14.43
CA SER A 334 6.58 11.97 -15.31
C SER A 334 7.36 12.58 -16.46
N GLY A 335 6.98 12.25 -17.69
CA GLY A 335 7.47 12.96 -18.86
C GLY A 335 6.88 14.38 -18.88
N GLY A 336 7.69 15.36 -19.29
CA GLY A 336 7.26 16.77 -19.41
C GLY A 336 6.22 17.04 -20.51
N GLY A 337 5.69 16.02 -21.17
CA GLY A 337 4.74 16.19 -22.28
C GLY A 337 3.34 16.56 -21.81
N SER A 338 2.86 17.75 -22.18
CA SER A 338 1.45 18.14 -22.03
C SER A 338 0.70 17.94 -23.34
N GLY A 339 0.23 16.72 -23.59
CA GLY A 339 -0.79 16.52 -24.64
C GLY A 339 -2.16 17.01 -24.15
N SER A 340 -3.07 17.35 -25.05
CA SER A 340 -4.50 17.47 -24.73
C SER A 340 -5.31 16.42 -25.49
N ALA A 341 -6.35 15.90 -24.86
CA ALA A 341 -7.28 14.95 -25.47
C ALA A 341 -8.69 15.19 -24.94
N ARG A 342 -9.70 14.89 -25.75
CA ARG A 342 -11.09 14.80 -25.29
C ARG A 342 -11.33 13.39 -24.77
N VAL A 343 -11.81 13.29 -23.53
CA VAL A 343 -11.92 12.03 -22.81
C VAL A 343 -13.36 11.83 -22.33
N THR A 344 -13.90 10.65 -22.61
CA THR A 344 -15.17 10.20 -22.03
C THR A 344 -14.85 9.31 -20.82
N PHE A 345 -15.39 9.64 -19.64
CA PHE A 345 -15.07 8.90 -18.40
C PHE A 345 -16.05 7.76 -18.14
N ALA A 346 -17.29 7.84 -18.61
CA ALA A 346 -18.24 6.74 -18.56
C ALA A 346 -19.07 6.65 -19.86
N PRO A 347 -19.60 5.47 -20.22
CA PRO A 347 -20.50 5.33 -21.35
C PRO A 347 -21.64 6.35 -21.32
N GLY A 348 -21.93 6.97 -22.47
CA GLY A 348 -22.95 8.01 -22.60
C GLY A 348 -22.58 9.40 -22.06
N GLU A 349 -21.46 9.56 -21.34
CA GLU A 349 -20.99 10.89 -20.91
C GLU A 349 -20.44 11.70 -22.09
N GLN A 350 -20.55 13.04 -22.00
CA GLN A 350 -19.96 13.94 -22.98
C GLN A 350 -18.43 13.97 -22.85
N PRO A 351 -17.66 13.96 -23.96
CA PRO A 351 -16.21 14.04 -23.90
C PRO A 351 -15.71 15.37 -23.32
N ILE A 352 -14.89 15.28 -22.27
CA ILE A 352 -14.30 16.41 -21.52
C ILE A 352 -12.87 16.67 -21.99
N ASP A 353 -12.50 17.95 -22.13
CA ASP A 353 -11.13 18.34 -22.42
C ASP A 353 -10.20 18.03 -21.24
N CYS A 354 -9.23 17.16 -21.49
CA CYS A 354 -8.23 16.73 -20.52
C CYS A 354 -6.82 17.10 -20.97
N ARG A 355 -5.96 17.37 -20.00
CA ARG A 355 -4.51 17.30 -20.15
C ARG A 355 -4.07 15.85 -19.98
N ARG A 356 -3.26 15.35 -20.92
CA ARG A 356 -2.65 14.02 -20.88
C ARG A 356 -1.26 14.13 -20.26
N VAL A 357 -0.98 13.29 -19.27
CA VAL A 357 0.32 13.16 -18.60
C VAL A 357 0.86 11.77 -18.89
N ARG A 358 1.98 11.69 -19.59
CA ARG A 358 2.71 10.44 -19.77
C ARG A 358 3.62 10.20 -18.57
N SER A 359 3.59 8.99 -18.02
CA SER A 359 4.55 8.54 -17.02
C SER A 359 5.21 7.26 -17.48
N ASP A 360 6.53 7.22 -17.41
CA ASP A 360 7.35 6.06 -17.73
C ASP A 360 7.84 5.44 -16.43
N CYS A 361 7.76 4.12 -16.32
CA CYS A 361 8.28 3.43 -15.16
C CYS A 361 9.82 3.48 -15.17
N LYS A 362 10.44 3.81 -14.03
CA LYS A 362 11.90 3.84 -13.90
C LYS A 362 12.53 2.49 -13.63
N GLY A 363 11.74 1.44 -13.58
CA GLY A 363 12.20 0.12 -13.23
C GLY A 363 12.66 0.04 -11.79
N SER A 364 13.65 -0.80 -11.52
CA SER A 364 14.25 -0.95 -10.19
C SER A 364 15.74 -0.67 -10.22
N TYR A 365 16.24 -0.14 -9.11
CA TYR A 365 17.67 -0.07 -8.85
C TYR A 365 17.99 -1.17 -7.86
N ALA A 366 18.79 -2.13 -8.27
CA ALA A 366 19.22 -3.21 -7.40
C ALA A 366 20.73 -3.41 -7.53
N CYS A 367 21.30 -4.12 -6.56
CA CYS A 367 22.69 -4.54 -6.61
C CYS A 367 22.95 -5.41 -7.86
N GLU A 368 24.14 -5.36 -8.47
CA GLU A 368 24.50 -6.19 -9.62
C GLU A 368 24.49 -7.71 -9.33
N PHE A 369 24.52 -8.07 -8.04
CA PHE A 369 24.36 -9.46 -7.58
C PHE A 369 22.91 -9.84 -7.24
N HIS A 370 21.96 -8.90 -7.37
CA HIS A 370 20.55 -9.21 -7.28
C HIS A 370 20.19 -10.18 -8.40
N ASP A 371 19.40 -11.20 -8.09
CA ASP A 371 18.99 -12.20 -9.08
C ASP A 371 18.13 -11.52 -10.16
N SER A 372 18.74 -11.24 -11.31
CA SER A 372 18.09 -10.58 -12.43
C SER A 372 16.90 -11.37 -12.98
N THR A 373 16.81 -12.68 -12.70
CA THR A 373 15.66 -13.49 -13.12
C THR A 373 14.38 -13.05 -12.42
N LEU A 374 14.48 -12.49 -11.21
CA LEU A 374 13.35 -11.84 -10.53
C LEU A 374 12.85 -10.62 -11.32
N CYS A 375 13.69 -9.98 -12.13
CA CYS A 375 13.31 -8.85 -12.99
C CYS A 375 13.10 -9.24 -14.47
N ALA A 376 13.20 -10.53 -14.82
CA ALA A 376 13.19 -10.95 -16.23
C ALA A 376 11.79 -11.22 -16.83
N GLY A 377 10.72 -11.15 -16.02
CA GLY A 377 9.35 -11.43 -16.46
C GLY A 377 8.47 -10.19 -16.56
N ASN A 378 7.53 -10.18 -17.53
CA ASN A 378 6.44 -9.22 -17.54
C ASN A 378 5.43 -9.62 -16.46
N ARG A 379 5.24 -8.74 -15.50
CA ARG A 379 4.32 -8.87 -14.38
C ARG A 379 3.09 -8.04 -14.71
N PHE A 380 1.99 -8.74 -14.92
CA PHE A 380 0.66 -8.18 -15.02
C PHE A 380 -0.07 -8.48 -13.73
N GLU A 381 -0.95 -7.56 -13.34
CA GLU A 381 -1.78 -7.66 -12.14
C GLU A 381 -0.98 -7.82 -10.82
N LEU A 382 -1.65 -7.53 -9.72
CA LEU A 382 -1.08 -7.68 -8.38
C LEU A 382 -1.20 -9.15 -7.99
N ASP A 383 -0.45 -10.05 -8.62
CA ASP A 383 -0.50 -11.47 -8.26
C ASP A 383 -0.03 -11.62 -6.79
N PRO A 384 -0.95 -11.95 -5.86
CA PRO A 384 -0.61 -12.03 -4.45
C PRO A 384 0.39 -13.16 -4.21
N GLY A 385 0.38 -14.22 -5.01
CA GLY A 385 1.25 -15.39 -4.82
C GLY A 385 2.74 -15.05 -4.96
N PRO A 386 3.21 -14.54 -6.11
CA PRO A 386 4.59 -14.08 -6.31
C PRO A 386 4.99 -12.95 -5.36
N THR A 387 4.05 -12.06 -5.02
CA THR A 387 4.30 -10.96 -4.09
C THR A 387 4.56 -11.50 -2.68
N GLU A 388 3.69 -12.38 -2.20
CA GLU A 388 3.85 -13.07 -0.93
C GLU A 388 5.12 -13.94 -0.94
N ALA A 389 5.43 -14.63 -2.04
CA ALA A 389 6.67 -15.40 -2.18
C ALA A 389 7.92 -14.51 -2.04
N ILE A 390 7.92 -13.30 -2.61
CA ILE A 390 9.02 -12.34 -2.45
C ILE A 390 9.10 -11.84 -1.00
N ILE A 391 7.96 -11.51 -0.38
CA ILE A 391 7.93 -11.04 1.02
C ILE A 391 8.39 -12.15 1.97
N VAL A 392 7.89 -13.37 1.80
CA VAL A 392 8.28 -14.56 2.58
C VAL A 392 9.75 -14.85 2.35
N ALA A 393 10.26 -14.79 1.11
CA ALA A 393 11.69 -14.97 0.84
C ALA A 393 12.54 -13.90 1.54
N GLN A 394 12.12 -12.62 1.51
CA GLN A 394 12.80 -11.55 2.24
C GLN A 394 12.76 -11.75 3.75
N GLN A 395 11.62 -12.16 4.30
CA GLN A 395 11.48 -12.46 5.73
C GLN A 395 12.27 -13.69 6.17
N ASP A 396 12.25 -14.76 5.39
CA ASP A 396 13.02 -15.98 5.63
C ASP A 396 14.51 -15.68 5.57
N THR A 397 14.92 -14.85 4.61
CA THR A 397 16.29 -14.36 4.51
C THR A 397 16.66 -13.62 5.79
N ARG A 398 15.87 -12.62 6.21
CA ARG A 398 16.07 -11.91 7.49
C ARG A 398 16.03 -12.81 8.72
N ARG A 399 15.20 -13.86 8.72
CA ARG A 399 15.11 -14.83 9.82
C ARG A 399 16.33 -15.73 9.85
N ARG A 400 16.89 -16.10 8.69
CA ARG A 400 18.12 -16.89 8.58
C ARG A 400 19.36 -16.06 8.88
N GLU A 401 19.33 -14.77 8.58
CA GLU A 401 20.38 -13.82 8.98
C GLU A 401 20.64 -13.88 10.49
N GLY A 402 21.71 -14.56 10.88
CA GLY A 402 22.13 -14.71 12.28
C GLY A 402 21.68 -16.00 12.97
N ASN A 403 21.18 -17.00 12.25
CA ASN A 403 20.87 -18.30 12.86
C ASN A 403 22.12 -19.16 13.02
N THR A 404 23.04 -19.16 12.06
CA THR A 404 24.31 -19.88 12.20
C THR A 404 25.37 -19.07 12.95
N PRO A 405 26.32 -19.70 13.64
CA PRO A 405 27.47 -19.02 14.23
C PRO A 405 28.26 -18.21 13.19
N GLU A 406 28.39 -18.73 11.98
CA GLU A 406 29.10 -18.10 10.87
C GLU A 406 28.37 -16.84 10.38
N GLU A 407 27.04 -16.89 10.22
CA GLU A 407 26.23 -15.72 9.87
C GLU A 407 26.22 -14.69 11.00
N ARG A 408 26.19 -15.13 12.27
CA ARG A 408 26.30 -14.22 13.42
C ARG A 408 27.66 -13.55 13.47
N VAL A 409 28.74 -14.29 13.19
CA VAL A 409 30.10 -13.74 13.11
C VAL A 409 30.23 -12.83 11.89
N ALA A 410 29.63 -13.15 10.76
CA ALA A 410 29.61 -12.30 9.57
C ALA A 410 28.79 -11.02 9.80
N MET A 411 27.64 -11.11 10.45
CA MET A 411 26.80 -9.97 10.84
C MET A 411 27.48 -9.13 11.92
N PHE A 412 28.09 -9.76 12.93
CA PHE A 412 28.92 -9.10 13.94
C PHE A 412 30.14 -8.43 13.33
N MET A 413 30.87 -9.10 12.42
CA MET A 413 31.98 -8.50 11.68
C MET A 413 31.51 -7.41 10.73
N LYS A 414 30.30 -7.50 10.16
CA LYS A 414 29.68 -6.49 9.30
C LYS A 414 29.31 -5.24 10.10
N VAL A 415 28.70 -5.41 11.28
CA VAL A 415 28.40 -4.34 12.24
C VAL A 415 29.68 -3.72 12.81
N ILE A 416 30.69 -4.53 13.16
CA ILE A 416 31.97 -4.03 13.67
C ILE A 416 32.80 -3.36 12.58
N ARG A 417 32.71 -3.83 11.34
CA ARG A 417 33.53 -3.28 10.26
C ARG A 417 32.91 -2.07 9.61
N ASP A 418 31.59 -1.84 9.70
CA ASP A 418 30.84 -0.67 9.17
C ASP A 418 31.43 -0.06 7.89
N ALA A 419 31.97 -0.94 7.05
CA ALA A 419 32.71 -0.60 5.88
C ALA A 419 31.63 -0.36 4.85
N LYS A 420 31.19 0.91 4.77
CA LYS A 420 30.29 1.42 3.74
C LYS A 420 30.66 0.74 2.43
N CYS A 421 29.70 0.08 1.77
CA CYS A 421 29.97 -0.62 0.54
C CYS A 421 30.77 0.31 -0.39
N PRO A 422 31.96 -0.12 -0.86
CA PRO A 422 32.84 0.79 -1.57
C PRO A 422 32.25 1.21 -2.92
N ALA A 423 31.20 0.53 -3.38
CA ALA A 423 30.58 0.78 -4.67
C ALA A 423 30.07 2.20 -4.75
N VAL A 424 30.21 2.80 -5.91
CA VAL A 424 29.72 4.14 -6.19
C VAL A 424 28.69 4.06 -7.31
N ASP A 425 27.60 4.80 -7.18
CA ASP A 425 26.65 4.97 -8.28
C ASP A 425 27.32 5.72 -9.45
N SER A 426 26.59 5.87 -10.57
CA SER A 426 27.07 6.62 -11.74
C SER A 426 27.38 8.11 -11.47
N LYS A 427 27.02 8.62 -10.28
CA LYS A 427 27.26 9.99 -9.82
C LYS A 427 28.36 10.06 -8.76
N GLY A 428 29.03 8.94 -8.45
CA GLY A 428 30.10 8.89 -7.46
C GLY A 428 29.63 8.75 -6.00
N ASN A 429 28.33 8.60 -5.74
CA ASN A 429 27.81 8.42 -4.39
C ASN A 429 28.04 6.98 -3.93
N LYS A 430 28.63 6.82 -2.74
CA LYS A 430 28.85 5.50 -2.16
C LYS A 430 27.53 4.78 -1.91
N CYS A 431 27.50 3.51 -2.24
CA CYS A 431 26.40 2.60 -2.02
C CYS A 431 26.12 2.52 -0.53
N ARG A 432 24.86 2.72 -0.15
CA ARG A 432 24.41 2.61 1.24
C ARG A 432 24.15 1.16 1.65
N ALA A 433 24.10 0.24 0.70
CA ALA A 433 23.95 -1.17 0.99
C ALA A 433 25.21 -1.71 1.69
N HIS A 434 25.05 -2.82 2.39
CA HIS A 434 26.13 -3.44 3.13
C HIS A 434 27.13 -4.15 2.21
N ALA A 435 28.32 -4.46 2.73
CA ALA A 435 29.32 -5.26 2.02
C ALA A 435 28.73 -6.61 1.56
N HIS A 436 28.89 -6.95 0.28
CA HIS A 436 28.50 -8.26 -0.25
C HIS A 436 29.67 -9.24 -0.11
N ILE A 437 29.42 -10.42 0.47
CA ILE A 437 30.39 -11.53 0.48
C ILE A 437 29.93 -12.52 -0.59
N VAL A 438 30.71 -12.66 -1.66
CA VAL A 438 30.44 -13.57 -2.76
C VAL A 438 31.60 -14.55 -2.84
N ASP A 439 31.31 -15.85 -2.68
CA ASP A 439 32.31 -16.92 -2.63
C ASP A 439 33.36 -16.74 -1.51
N GLY A 440 32.93 -16.21 -0.35
CA GLY A 440 33.80 -15.95 0.80
C GLY A 440 34.65 -14.68 0.68
N GLU A 441 34.59 -13.97 -0.45
CA GLU A 441 35.30 -12.71 -0.66
C GLU A 441 34.36 -11.50 -0.62
N GLN A 442 34.80 -10.42 0.01
CA GLN A 442 34.08 -9.15 0.00
C GLN A 442 34.19 -8.51 -1.40
N LYS A 443 33.09 -8.48 -2.15
CA LYS A 443 33.02 -7.84 -3.48
C LYS A 443 32.32 -6.49 -3.40
N GLN A 444 32.84 -5.54 -4.18
CA GLN A 444 32.25 -4.23 -4.38
C GLN A 444 31.15 -4.34 -5.43
N ALA A 445 29.89 -4.15 -5.03
CA ALA A 445 28.75 -4.38 -5.91
C ALA A 445 28.17 -3.08 -6.47
N LYS A 446 28.10 -2.93 -7.79
CA LYS A 446 27.47 -1.77 -8.43
C LYS A 446 25.96 -1.79 -8.26
N ILE A 447 25.35 -0.62 -8.06
CA ILE A 447 23.90 -0.48 -8.22
C ILE A 447 23.63 -0.38 -9.72
N VAL A 448 22.84 -1.31 -10.22
CA VAL A 448 22.43 -1.40 -11.63
C VAL A 448 20.95 -1.00 -11.72
N ASN A 449 20.62 -0.26 -12.76
CA ASN A 449 19.23 0.02 -13.11
C ASN A 449 18.72 -1.11 -14.02
N PHE A 450 17.61 -1.72 -13.63
CA PHE A 450 16.84 -2.66 -14.42
C PHE A 450 15.67 -1.89 -15.04
N PRO A 451 15.79 -1.39 -16.29
CA PRO A 451 14.82 -0.49 -16.88
C PRO A 451 13.49 -1.21 -17.13
N CYS A 452 12.40 -0.46 -16.98
CA CYS A 452 11.05 -0.94 -17.23
C CYS A 452 10.42 -0.24 -18.41
N ASN A 453 9.75 -1.01 -19.26
CA ASN A 453 9.09 -0.52 -20.47
C ASN A 453 7.60 -0.22 -20.22
N ALA A 454 7.13 -0.36 -18.98
CA ALA A 454 5.77 0.02 -18.60
C ALA A 454 5.60 1.54 -18.73
N ILE A 455 4.52 1.93 -19.38
CA ILE A 455 4.13 3.33 -19.62
C ILE A 455 2.67 3.47 -19.21
N ARG A 456 2.33 4.62 -18.65
CA ARG A 456 0.93 4.97 -18.43
C ARG A 456 0.61 6.39 -18.84
N TYR A 457 -0.65 6.60 -19.15
CA TYR A 457 -1.23 7.89 -19.44
C TYR A 457 -2.27 8.22 -18.38
N ILE A 458 -2.12 9.39 -17.75
CA ILE A 458 -3.09 9.96 -16.82
C ILE A 458 -3.76 11.13 -17.52
N TYR A 459 -5.07 11.02 -17.74
CA TYR A 459 -5.89 12.09 -18.28
C TYR A 459 -6.56 12.86 -17.14
N VAL A 460 -6.24 14.14 -17.06
CA VAL A 460 -6.71 15.04 -16.01
C VAL A 460 -7.59 16.11 -16.66
N PRO A 461 -8.87 16.26 -16.27
CA PRO A 461 -9.73 17.33 -16.75
C PRO A 461 -9.07 18.71 -16.64
N LYS A 462 -9.24 19.55 -17.67
CA LYS A 462 -8.83 20.96 -17.60
C LYS A 462 -9.74 21.77 -16.67
N ASP A 463 -11.02 21.38 -16.60
CA ASP A 463 -11.96 21.91 -15.62
C ASP A 463 -11.65 21.34 -14.23
N THR A 464 -11.17 22.20 -13.33
CA THR A 464 -10.78 21.84 -11.98
C THR A 464 -11.95 21.46 -11.06
N SER A 465 -13.19 21.74 -11.47
CA SER A 465 -14.38 21.28 -10.73
C SER A 465 -14.61 19.77 -10.88
N ILE A 466 -14.13 19.18 -11.99
CA ILE A 466 -14.23 17.75 -12.26
C ILE A 466 -13.03 17.06 -11.63
N ARG A 467 -13.32 16.27 -10.60
CA ARG A 467 -12.32 15.62 -9.74
C ARG A 467 -12.14 14.14 -10.08
N LYS A 468 -12.32 13.76 -11.35
CA LYS A 468 -12.08 12.40 -11.87
C LYS A 468 -10.79 12.38 -12.70
N VAL A 469 -10.08 11.26 -12.71
CA VAL A 469 -8.95 11.03 -13.64
C VAL A 469 -9.10 9.68 -14.31
N LEU A 470 -8.60 9.56 -15.53
CA LEU A 470 -8.55 8.29 -16.26
C LEU A 470 -7.09 7.87 -16.40
N ILE A 471 -6.79 6.65 -16.01
CA ILE A 471 -5.46 6.04 -16.08
C ILE A 471 -5.54 4.89 -17.09
N ILE A 472 -4.65 4.89 -18.07
CA ILE A 472 -4.52 3.81 -19.05
C ILE A 472 -3.04 3.41 -19.10
N HIS A 473 -2.77 2.12 -18.90
CA HIS A 473 -1.43 1.54 -19.09
C HIS A 473 -1.24 1.10 -20.54
N ASN A 474 0.01 1.01 -20.99
CA ASN A 474 0.31 0.24 -22.20
C ASN A 474 0.20 -1.26 -21.89
N ASP A 475 0.14 -2.08 -22.95
CA ASP A 475 0.02 -3.55 -22.81
C ASP A 475 1.33 -4.21 -22.36
N THR A 476 2.26 -3.44 -21.78
CA THR A 476 3.56 -3.91 -21.32
C THR A 476 3.57 -3.96 -19.80
N GLY A 477 3.51 -5.17 -19.25
CA GLY A 477 3.63 -5.42 -17.81
C GLY A 477 4.95 -4.92 -17.22
N HIS A 478 4.99 -4.76 -15.90
CA HIS A 478 6.21 -4.37 -15.18
C HIS A 478 7.25 -5.48 -15.24
N ASN A 479 8.53 -5.16 -15.40
CA ASN A 479 9.63 -6.14 -15.36
C ASN A 479 10.55 -5.94 -14.15
N HIS A 480 10.01 -5.45 -13.04
CA HIS A 480 10.75 -5.31 -11.80
C HIS A 480 9.91 -5.78 -10.62
N SER A 481 10.59 -6.15 -9.53
CA SER A 481 9.93 -6.39 -8.26
C SER A 481 9.10 -5.17 -7.86
N MET A 482 7.89 -5.42 -7.37
CA MET A 482 7.05 -4.35 -6.84
C MET A 482 7.77 -3.68 -5.68
N PRO A 483 7.77 -2.33 -5.63
CA PRO A 483 8.37 -1.63 -4.52
C PRO A 483 7.63 -2.00 -3.23
N LEU A 484 8.38 -2.13 -2.14
CA LEU A 484 7.79 -2.22 -0.81
C LEU A 484 6.90 -0.98 -0.60
N LEU A 485 5.73 -1.17 0.01
CA LEU A 485 4.76 -0.12 0.38
C LEU A 485 5.35 0.85 1.42
N THR A 486 6.36 1.60 1.00
CA THR A 486 7.25 2.41 1.83
C THR A 486 7.16 3.88 1.46
N LYS A 487 6.39 4.23 0.43
CA LYS A 487 6.18 5.61 0.03
C LYS A 487 5.31 6.33 1.04
N MET A 488 5.80 7.46 1.51
CA MET A 488 5.07 8.33 2.41
C MET A 488 4.07 9.18 1.60
N SER A 489 2.77 8.90 1.73
CA SER A 489 1.73 9.74 1.14
C SER A 489 1.61 11.10 1.84
N TYR A 490 1.01 12.09 1.18
CA TYR A 490 0.79 13.42 1.75
C TYR A 490 -0.13 13.37 2.97
N GLY A 491 -1.18 12.55 2.92
CA GLY A 491 -2.07 12.35 4.06
C GLY A 491 -1.30 11.78 5.26
N LEU A 492 -0.52 10.72 5.05
CA LEU A 492 0.26 10.10 6.12
C LEU A 492 1.34 11.04 6.70
N LYS A 493 1.97 11.85 5.83
CA LYS A 493 2.90 12.90 6.24
C LYS A 493 2.20 13.95 7.11
N ALA A 494 1.05 14.45 6.68
CA ALA A 494 0.26 15.43 7.44
C ALA A 494 -0.16 14.87 8.81
N THR A 495 -0.67 13.63 8.86
CA THR A 495 -1.02 12.96 10.13
C THR A 495 0.18 12.86 11.08
N TYR A 496 1.38 12.53 10.57
CA TYR A 496 2.58 12.48 11.40
C TYR A 496 3.08 13.88 11.80
N GLU A 497 2.93 14.89 10.94
CA GLU A 497 3.19 16.30 11.27
C GLU A 497 2.27 16.76 12.41
N GLU A 498 0.99 16.40 12.40
CA GLU A 498 0.07 16.68 13.51
C GLU A 498 0.52 16.00 14.82
N CYS A 499 1.01 14.75 14.74
CA CYS A 499 1.59 14.07 15.89
C CYS A 499 2.81 14.82 16.45
N ILE A 500 3.66 15.38 15.58
CA ILE A 500 4.79 16.23 15.98
C ILE A 500 4.29 17.51 16.66
N GLN A 501 3.27 18.17 16.11
CA GLN A 501 2.71 19.39 16.69
C GLN A 501 2.09 19.14 18.07
N ALA A 502 1.37 18.03 18.23
CA ALA A 502 0.77 17.61 19.50
C ALA A 502 1.82 17.37 20.61
N ASN A 503 3.06 17.05 20.23
CA ASN A 503 4.17 16.81 21.16
C ASN A 503 5.07 18.01 21.43
N ARG A 504 4.73 19.19 20.89
CA ARG A 504 5.58 20.39 20.84
C ARG A 504 6.87 20.13 20.06
N VAL A 505 7.06 20.89 18.97
CA VAL A 505 8.24 20.78 18.09
C VAL A 505 9.59 20.99 18.83
N LEU A 506 9.62 21.83 19.88
CA LEU A 506 10.84 22.11 20.64
C LEU A 506 11.28 20.92 21.48
N GLY A 507 12.50 20.43 21.26
CA GLY A 507 13.04 19.29 22.00
C GLY A 507 12.44 17.93 21.62
N ALA A 508 11.55 17.91 20.60
CA ALA A 508 11.04 16.68 20.02
C ALA A 508 12.14 15.92 19.28
N THR A 509 12.17 14.61 19.50
CA THR A 509 12.95 13.62 18.74
C THR A 509 11.97 12.60 18.18
N VAL A 510 12.34 11.86 17.13
CA VAL A 510 11.48 10.83 16.53
C VAL A 510 11.02 9.83 17.60
N SER A 511 11.94 9.39 18.47
CA SER A 511 11.61 8.47 19.58
C SER A 511 10.61 9.07 20.57
N LYS A 512 10.73 10.35 20.92
CA LYS A 512 9.76 11.03 21.81
C LYS A 512 8.38 11.13 21.16
N VAL A 513 8.32 11.47 19.87
CA VAL A 513 7.05 11.57 19.13
C VAL A 513 6.41 10.19 19.02
N ASP A 514 7.15 9.16 18.63
CA ASP A 514 6.61 7.80 18.45
C ASP A 514 6.07 7.18 19.75
N ASN A 515 6.72 7.47 20.88
CA ASN A 515 6.35 6.94 22.19
C ASN A 515 5.30 7.76 22.94
N ALA A 516 4.94 8.94 22.42
CA ALA A 516 3.98 9.81 23.09
C ALA A 516 2.56 9.23 23.10
N GLN A 517 1.85 9.45 24.20
CA GLN A 517 0.45 9.04 24.34
C GLN A 517 -0.47 9.78 23.37
N SER A 518 -0.17 11.06 23.07
CA SER A 518 -0.89 11.87 22.07
C SER A 518 -0.80 11.25 20.68
N THR A 519 0.39 10.81 20.26
CA THR A 519 0.61 10.14 18.97
C THR A 519 -0.22 8.85 18.89
N ARG A 520 -0.18 8.00 19.92
CA ARG A 520 -1.02 6.80 19.94
C ARG A 520 -2.50 7.14 19.83
N LYS A 521 -2.98 8.16 20.53
CA LYS A 521 -4.39 8.59 20.45
C LYS A 521 -4.78 9.05 19.05
N MET A 522 -3.89 9.76 18.34
CA MET A 522 -4.13 10.22 16.96
C MET A 522 -4.06 9.09 15.93
N LEU A 523 -3.37 7.99 16.25
CA LEU A 523 -3.22 6.81 15.40
C LEU A 523 -4.09 5.63 15.86
N ASP A 524 -5.25 5.91 16.44
CA ASP A 524 -6.24 4.92 16.90
C ASP A 524 -5.68 3.88 17.90
N GLY A 525 -4.80 4.33 18.80
CA GLY A 525 -4.11 3.48 19.78
C GLY A 525 -2.91 2.72 19.23
N ARG A 526 -2.63 2.78 17.93
CA ARG A 526 -1.52 2.06 17.28
C ARG A 526 -0.20 2.83 17.39
N THR A 527 0.92 2.12 17.29
CA THR A 527 2.23 2.76 17.09
C THR A 527 2.37 3.26 15.66
N PRO A 528 3.22 4.26 15.36
CA PRO A 528 3.43 4.73 13.98
C PRO A 528 3.75 3.60 13.00
N THR A 529 4.60 2.65 13.39
CA THR A 529 4.96 1.47 12.58
C THR A 529 3.77 0.55 12.32
N ALA A 530 2.91 0.33 13.32
CA ALA A 530 1.71 -0.51 13.17
C ALA A 530 0.57 0.22 12.44
N TYR A 531 0.58 1.55 12.44
CA TYR A 531 -0.38 2.38 11.74
C TYR A 531 -0.11 2.38 10.23
N ALA A 532 1.15 2.56 9.80
CA ALA A 532 1.51 2.54 8.40
C ALA A 532 2.98 2.10 8.17
N ALA A 533 3.20 1.22 7.18
CA ALA A 533 4.53 0.70 6.85
C ALA A 533 5.59 1.79 6.53
N PRO A 534 5.29 2.89 5.82
CA PRO A 534 6.26 3.98 5.59
C PRO A 534 6.80 4.62 6.88
N LEU A 535 6.02 4.62 7.97
CA LEU A 535 6.43 5.18 9.26
C LEU A 535 7.40 4.27 10.03
N HIS A 536 7.68 3.06 9.54
CA HIS A 536 8.80 2.26 10.03
C HIS A 536 10.14 2.96 9.77
N ASN A 537 10.25 3.72 8.68
CA ASN A 537 11.50 4.37 8.28
C ASN A 537 11.80 5.60 9.16
N LYS A 538 12.75 5.44 10.10
CA LYS A 538 13.20 6.51 11.01
C LYS A 538 13.72 7.74 10.27
N ARG A 539 14.35 7.57 9.10
CA ARG A 539 14.88 8.69 8.32
C ARG A 539 13.77 9.58 7.78
N ILE A 540 12.72 9.00 7.21
CA ILE A 540 11.58 9.77 6.70
C ILE A 540 10.94 10.57 7.85
N LYS A 541 10.73 9.94 9.02
CA LYS A 541 10.22 10.63 10.22
C LYS A 541 11.14 11.77 10.67
N ARG A 542 12.46 11.58 10.62
CA ARG A 542 13.46 12.61 10.95
C ARG A 542 13.37 13.79 9.98
N ASP A 543 13.22 13.52 8.68
CA ASP A 543 13.11 14.56 7.65
C ASP A 543 11.82 15.38 7.83
N ILE A 544 10.71 14.73 8.17
CA ILE A 544 9.43 15.40 8.52
C ILE A 544 9.60 16.27 9.77
N LEU A 545 10.17 15.71 10.84
CA LEU A 545 10.43 16.44 12.08
C LEU A 545 11.37 17.63 11.87
N HIS A 546 12.42 17.45 11.06
CA HIS A 546 13.34 18.53 10.71
C HIS A 546 12.62 19.63 9.93
N ALA A 547 11.79 19.29 8.95
CA ALA A 547 10.99 20.27 8.21
C ALA A 547 10.07 21.07 9.15
N ALA A 548 9.39 20.40 10.09
CA ALA A 548 8.56 21.07 11.10
C ALA A 548 9.37 21.97 12.04
N LYS A 549 10.62 21.59 12.38
CA LYS A 549 11.54 22.43 13.16
C LYS A 549 11.97 23.67 12.39
N VAL A 550 12.37 23.53 11.12
CA VAL A 550 12.76 24.66 10.26
C VAL A 550 11.59 25.62 10.06
N GLU A 551 10.38 25.10 9.87
CA GLU A 551 9.18 25.91 9.71
C GLU A 551 8.87 26.73 10.97
N LYS A 552 8.93 26.10 12.15
CA LYS A 552 8.66 26.79 13.42
C LYS A 552 9.81 27.69 13.88
N TYR A 553 11.04 27.33 13.53
CA TYR A 553 12.27 27.99 13.93
C TYR A 553 13.14 28.27 12.70
N PRO A 554 12.79 29.26 11.86
CA PRO A 554 13.48 29.53 10.60
C PRO A 554 14.95 29.93 10.79
N ASN A 555 15.31 30.45 11.96
CA ASN A 555 16.68 30.81 12.33
C ASN A 555 17.44 29.64 13.02
N GLY A 556 16.90 28.43 12.97
CA GLY A 556 17.47 27.24 13.60
C GLY A 556 17.14 27.11 15.09
N LEU A 557 17.89 26.25 15.79
CA LEU A 557 17.79 26.07 17.25
C LEU A 557 19.06 26.52 17.99
N GLY A 558 20.03 27.08 17.26
CA GLY A 558 21.31 27.54 17.78
C GLY A 558 21.32 29.02 18.18
N ILE A 559 22.51 29.60 18.25
CA ILE A 559 22.71 31.00 18.65
C ILE A 559 22.03 31.99 17.68
N ASP A 560 21.96 31.64 16.39
CA ASP A 560 21.30 32.46 15.37
C ASP A 560 19.79 32.60 15.62
N ALA A 561 19.17 31.63 16.30
CA ALA A 561 17.78 31.71 16.70
C ALA A 561 17.58 32.58 17.95
N LEU A 562 18.57 32.61 18.84
CA LEU A 562 18.55 33.44 20.04
C LEU A 562 18.72 34.92 19.70
N LEU A 563 19.46 35.26 18.65
CA LEU A 563 19.77 36.66 18.33
C LEU A 563 18.51 37.52 18.03
N PRO A 564 17.55 37.10 17.18
CA PRO A 564 16.30 37.83 16.96
C PRO A 564 15.41 37.87 18.22
N MET A 565 15.38 36.78 19.00
CA MET A 565 14.62 36.75 20.27
C MET A 565 15.20 37.75 21.26
N PHE A 566 16.53 37.81 21.37
CA PHE A 566 17.24 38.77 22.20
C PHE A 566 16.99 40.21 21.73
N GLN A 567 17.09 40.47 20.42
CA GLN A 567 16.78 41.79 19.84
C GLN A 567 15.34 42.23 20.15
N ALA A 568 14.36 41.32 20.05
CA ALA A 568 12.98 41.60 20.42
C ALA A 568 12.82 41.87 21.93
N GLU A 569 13.56 41.16 22.77
CA GLU A 569 13.58 41.36 24.22
C GLU A 569 14.21 42.70 24.61
N MET A 570 15.24 43.14 23.90
CA MET A 570 15.91 44.43 24.12
C MET A 570 15.03 45.64 23.83
N ILE A 571 13.96 45.48 23.05
CA ILE A 571 12.96 46.53 22.82
C ILE A 571 12.04 46.70 24.04
N LYS A 572 11.86 45.65 24.85
CA LYS A 572 11.00 45.71 26.05
C LYS A 572 11.63 46.59 27.14
N LEU A 573 10.80 47.13 28.03
CA LEU A 573 11.25 47.87 29.21
C LEU A 573 12.13 46.96 30.09
N PRO A 574 13.22 47.47 30.69
CA PRO A 574 14.15 46.65 31.48
C PRO A 574 13.48 45.75 32.52
N GLU A 575 12.43 46.24 33.17
CA GLU A 575 11.66 45.55 34.20
C GLU A 575 10.86 44.35 33.66
N THR A 576 10.57 44.30 32.36
CA THR A 576 9.77 43.25 31.71
C THR A 576 10.60 42.32 30.83
N ARG A 577 11.93 42.48 30.82
CA ARG A 577 12.84 41.64 30.05
C ARG A 577 13.05 40.30 30.76
N TYR A 578 12.81 39.21 30.04
CA TYR A 578 13.21 37.88 30.46
C TYR A 578 14.73 37.66 30.29
N ILE A 579 15.33 38.28 29.28
CA ILE A 579 16.77 38.22 29.01
C ILE A 579 17.39 39.57 29.38
N ILE A 580 18.03 39.62 30.55
CA ILE A 580 18.56 40.86 31.11
C ILE A 580 19.96 41.17 30.54
N ILE A 581 20.83 40.17 30.43
CA ILE A 581 22.19 40.27 29.87
C ILE A 581 22.53 38.95 29.17
N ILE A 582 22.93 39.02 27.88
CA ILE A 582 23.74 37.95 27.26
C ILE A 582 25.18 38.42 27.39
N ASP A 583 25.87 37.95 28.43
CA ASP A 583 27.26 38.29 28.65
C ASP A 583 28.05 37.70 27.48
N SER A 584 28.54 38.56 26.58
CA SER A 584 29.21 38.17 25.33
C SER A 584 30.60 37.56 25.59
N ILE A 585 30.88 37.13 26.82
CA ILE A 585 32.20 36.76 27.35
C ILE A 585 32.31 35.23 27.47
N ILE A 586 31.91 34.47 26.44
CA ILE A 586 32.56 33.19 26.12
C ILE A 586 32.64 33.07 24.58
N VAL A 587 33.07 34.14 23.92
CA VAL A 587 33.90 33.93 22.72
C VAL A 587 35.22 33.43 23.27
N LEU A 588 35.40 32.11 23.29
CA LEU A 588 36.69 31.45 23.40
C LEU A 588 37.60 32.03 22.29
N GLN A 589 38.25 33.15 22.58
CA GLN A 589 39.65 33.32 22.21
C GLN A 589 40.39 32.20 22.93
N ALA A 590 40.38 31.01 22.33
CA ALA A 590 41.30 29.94 22.66
C ALA A 590 42.72 30.41 22.28
N HIS A 591 43.26 31.30 23.11
CA HIS A 591 44.68 31.36 23.39
C HIS A 591 45.04 30.08 24.16
N TRP A 592 45.12 28.96 23.44
CA TRP A 592 45.87 27.77 23.82
C TRP A 592 46.78 27.50 22.61
N GLY A 593 47.93 28.16 22.44
CA GLY A 593 48.96 28.29 23.45
C GLY A 593 49.87 27.06 23.37
N LEU A 594 50.73 27.03 22.35
CA LEU A 594 52.11 26.51 22.38
C LEU A 594 52.51 25.68 23.62
N CYS A 595 52.16 24.40 23.67
CA CYS A 595 52.95 23.41 24.40
C CYS A 595 53.93 22.75 23.44
N ARG A 596 55.02 23.47 23.14
CA ARG A 596 56.26 22.86 22.66
C ARG A 596 56.86 22.08 23.83
N THR A 597 56.87 20.75 23.73
CA THR A 597 57.72 19.90 24.56
C THR A 597 59.19 20.16 24.22
N PRO A 598 60.09 20.38 25.18
CA PRO A 598 61.52 20.33 24.90
C PRO A 598 61.92 18.85 24.71
N ARG A 599 62.50 18.54 23.55
CA ARG A 599 63.30 17.32 23.37
C ARG A 599 64.49 17.39 24.32
N ILE A 600 64.57 16.46 25.26
CA ILE A 600 65.81 16.14 25.96
C ILE A 600 66.40 14.91 25.26
N THR A 601 67.65 15.07 24.83
CA THR A 601 68.58 14.04 24.32
C THR A 601 68.90 12.98 25.36
#